data_AF-A0AAI9MQB2-F1
#
_entry.id   AF-A0AAI9MQB2-F1
#
_cell.length_a   1.000
_cell.length_b   1.000
_cell.length_c   1.000
_cell.angle_alpha   90.00
_cell.angle_beta   90.00
_cell.angle_gamma   90.00
#
_symmetry.space_group_name_H-M   'P 1'
#
loop_
_entity.id
_entity.type
_entity.pdbx_description
1 polymer ?
#
loop_
_entity_poly.entity_id
_entity_poly.type
_entity_poly.pdbx_seq_one_letter_code
_entity_poly.pdbx_strand_id
1 'polypeptide(L)'
;MKLTREATTAANPDLRGRKHHFIIESATAAELEAMDEILTLAGWENDSCPCYEDGFGCGYWIDISEVACFKAAYKAAKTGLKGYMAVEAEKAAAVRGSKRESQKIPSFRMMKIQSTPRLT
;
A
#
# COMPACT_ATOMS: atom_id res chain seq x y z
N MET A 1 -3.76 12.81 10.95
CA MET A 1 -4.52 11.54 11.03
C MET A 1 -5.27 11.43 12.34
N LYS A 2 -6.61 11.44 12.24
CA LYS A 2 -7.56 11.25 13.32
C LYS A 2 -8.48 10.09 12.94
N LEU A 3 -8.74 9.19 13.88
CA LEU A 3 -9.73 8.12 13.72
C LEU A 3 -11.05 8.62 14.27
N THR A 4 -12.04 8.79 13.41
CA THR A 4 -13.36 9.27 13.77
C THR A 4 -14.35 8.12 13.70
N ARG A 5 -15.12 7.96 14.78
CA ARG A 5 -16.21 6.98 14.83
C ARG A 5 -17.46 7.66 14.30
N GLU A 6 -17.95 7.24 13.15
CA GLU A 6 -19.25 7.68 12.69
C GLU A 6 -20.36 7.03 13.51
N ALA A 7 -21.39 7.82 13.80
CA ALA A 7 -22.56 7.32 14.48
C ALA A 7 -23.38 6.49 13.48
N THR A 8 -23.21 5.17 13.50
CA THR A 8 -23.99 4.19 12.71
C THR A 8 -25.52 4.33 12.88
N THR A 9 -25.95 5.12 13.86
CA THR A 9 -27.31 5.24 14.38
C THR A 9 -28.32 5.88 13.43
N ALA A 10 -27.91 6.67 12.44
CA ALA A 10 -28.85 7.37 11.57
C ALA A 10 -29.18 6.59 10.28
N ALA A 11 -28.18 5.94 9.67
CA ALA A 11 -28.33 5.31 8.36
C ALA A 11 -28.68 3.81 8.42
N ASN A 12 -28.24 3.09 9.46
CA ASN A 12 -28.43 1.64 9.57
C ASN A 12 -28.70 1.21 11.04
N PRO A 13 -29.96 1.30 11.50
CA PRO A 13 -30.31 0.98 12.89
C PRO A 13 -30.02 -0.47 13.28
N ASP A 14 -30.01 -1.42 12.33
CA ASP A 14 -29.73 -2.84 12.57
C ASP A 14 -28.26 -3.13 12.95
N LEU A 15 -27.34 -2.21 12.63
CA LEU A 15 -25.92 -2.32 12.98
C LEU A 15 -25.62 -1.64 14.33
N ARG A 16 -26.60 -0.95 14.92
CA ARG A 16 -26.47 -0.23 16.17
C ARG A 16 -26.18 -1.19 17.32
N GLY A 17 -24.99 -1.07 17.91
CA GLY A 17 -24.58 -1.90 19.04
C GLY A 17 -23.98 -3.25 18.65
N ARG A 18 -23.72 -3.49 17.37
CA ARG A 18 -22.96 -4.66 16.88
C ARG A 18 -21.66 -4.25 16.20
N LYS A 19 -21.73 -3.28 15.29
CA LYS A 19 -20.56 -2.77 14.56
C LYS A 19 -20.40 -1.26 14.70
N HIS A 20 -19.16 -0.81 14.78
CA HIS A 20 -18.77 0.60 14.72
C HIS A 20 -18.18 0.91 13.35
N HIS A 21 -18.68 1.99 12.74
CA HIS A 21 -18.10 2.55 11.55
C HIS A 21 -16.99 3.53 11.93
N PHE A 22 -15.77 3.26 11.46
CA PHE A 22 -14.62 4.13 11.66
C PHE A 22 -14.13 4.66 10.32
N ILE A 23 -13.84 5.96 10.29
CA ILE A 23 -13.22 6.62 9.14
C ILE A 23 -11.93 7.30 9.62
N ILE A 24 -10.90 7.20 8.81
CA ILE A 24 -9.63 7.92 9.04
C ILE A 24 -9.72 9.25 8.30
N GLU A 25 -9.61 10.37 9.01
CA GLU A 25 -9.69 11.71 8.45
C GLU A 25 -8.46 12.56 8.83
N SER A 26 -8.37 13.76 8.23
CA SER A 26 -7.37 14.77 8.59
C SER A 26 -5.93 14.32 8.31
N ALA A 27 -5.69 13.80 7.11
CA ALA A 27 -4.37 13.43 6.61
C ALA A 27 -4.29 13.66 5.10
N THR A 28 -3.09 13.61 4.55
CA THR A 28 -2.89 13.71 3.09
C THR A 28 -3.33 12.42 2.40
N ALA A 29 -3.74 12.49 1.12
CA ALA A 29 -4.17 11.32 0.35
C ALA A 29 -3.13 10.17 0.38
N ALA A 30 -1.85 10.49 0.22
CA ALA A 30 -0.78 9.50 0.27
C ALA A 30 -0.61 8.83 1.65
N GLU A 31 -0.86 9.57 2.75
CA GLU A 31 -0.84 8.98 4.09
C GLU A 31 -2.06 8.09 4.33
N LEU A 32 -3.22 8.44 3.78
CA LEU A 32 -4.44 7.65 3.88
C LEU A 32 -4.29 6.32 3.11
N GLU A 33 -3.79 6.37 1.88
CA GLU A 33 -3.48 5.18 1.08
C GLU A 33 -2.50 4.24 1.81
N ALA A 34 -1.38 4.77 2.30
CA ALA A 34 -0.39 3.96 3.01
C ALA A 34 -0.93 3.38 4.33
N MET A 35 -1.80 4.10 5.04
CA MET A 35 -2.46 3.58 6.24
C MET A 35 -3.43 2.44 5.90
N ASP A 36 -4.22 2.60 4.83
CA ASP A 36 -5.17 1.58 4.38
C ASP A 36 -4.45 0.32 3.92
N GLU A 37 -3.31 0.44 3.25
CA GLU A 37 -2.45 -0.71 2.92
C GLU A 37 -1.92 -1.42 4.18
N ILE A 38 -1.39 -0.68 5.15
CA ILE A 38 -0.85 -1.28 6.39
C ILE A 38 -1.95 -2.01 7.17
N LEU A 39 -3.16 -1.43 7.22
CA LEU A 39 -4.30 -2.05 7.89
C LEU A 39 -4.79 -3.29 7.13
N THR A 40 -4.81 -3.24 5.80
CA THR A 40 -5.13 -4.39 4.94
C THR A 40 -4.11 -5.53 5.14
N LEU A 41 -2.82 -5.21 5.19
CA LEU A 41 -1.75 -6.16 5.50
C LEU A 41 -1.86 -6.75 6.91
N ALA A 42 -2.40 -5.99 7.85
CA ALA A 42 -2.71 -6.46 9.20
C ALA A 42 -3.99 -7.31 9.26
N GLY A 43 -4.68 -7.51 8.13
CA GLY A 43 -5.86 -8.37 8.00
C GLY A 43 -7.19 -7.66 8.24
N TRP A 44 -7.21 -6.32 8.25
CA TRP A 44 -8.45 -5.56 8.42
C TRP A 44 -9.10 -5.26 7.08
N GLU A 45 -10.39 -5.54 6.98
CA GLU A 45 -11.19 -5.27 5.78
C GLU A 45 -11.74 -3.84 5.82
N ASN A 46 -11.59 -3.13 4.70
CA ASN A 46 -12.13 -1.79 4.48
C ASN A 46 -13.30 -1.84 3.49
N ASP A 47 -14.13 -0.79 3.46
CA ASP A 47 -15.29 -0.70 2.56
C ASP A 47 -14.88 -0.48 1.08
N SER A 48 -13.58 -0.46 0.77
CA SER A 48 -13.00 -0.19 -0.56
C SER A 48 -13.55 1.06 -1.27
N CYS A 49 -14.21 1.96 -0.52
CA CYS A 49 -14.71 3.25 -0.96
C CYS A 49 -13.85 4.38 -0.38
N PRO A 50 -12.65 4.62 -0.94
CA PRO A 50 -11.83 5.74 -0.52
C PRO A 50 -12.39 7.08 -1.03
N CYS A 51 -12.45 8.07 -0.15
CA CYS A 51 -12.76 9.46 -0.49
C CYS A 51 -11.52 10.34 -0.28
N TYR A 52 -10.37 9.91 -0.82
CA TYR A 52 -9.07 10.56 -0.57
C TYR A 52 -9.04 12.03 -1.00
N GLU A 53 -9.77 12.38 -2.05
CA GLU A 53 -9.93 13.77 -2.55
C GLU A 53 -10.60 14.70 -1.54
N ASP A 54 -11.51 14.15 -0.73
CA ASP A 54 -12.22 14.89 0.32
C ASP A 54 -11.44 14.86 1.67
N GLY A 55 -10.28 14.21 1.71
CA GLY A 55 -9.46 14.06 2.91
C GLY A 55 -9.94 12.96 3.87
N PHE A 56 -10.74 12.02 3.38
CA PHE A 56 -11.25 10.86 4.11
C PHE A 56 -10.67 9.57 3.52
N GLY A 57 -10.14 8.69 4.38
CA GLY A 57 -9.70 7.35 4.00
C GLY A 57 -10.89 6.39 3.82
N CYS A 58 -10.61 5.10 3.62
CA CYS A 58 -11.66 4.10 3.56
C CYS A 58 -12.44 4.00 4.89
N GLY A 59 -13.71 3.61 4.79
CA GLY A 59 -14.54 3.23 5.94
C GLY A 59 -14.20 1.83 6.45
N TYR A 60 -14.26 1.64 7.77
CA TYR A 60 -14.00 0.38 8.45
C TYR A 60 -15.18 -0.03 9.32
N TRP A 61 -15.73 -1.21 9.04
CA TRP A 61 -16.88 -1.77 9.75
C TRP A 61 -16.44 -2.80 10.79
N ILE A 62 -16.07 -2.31 11.98
CA ILE A 62 -15.44 -3.13 13.03
C ILE A 62 -16.48 -3.61 14.04
N ASP A 63 -16.46 -4.90 14.40
CA ASP A 63 -17.30 -5.41 15.47
C ASP A 63 -16.91 -4.80 16.82
N ILE A 64 -17.88 -4.52 17.70
CA ILE A 64 -17.62 -3.88 18.99
C ILE A 64 -16.59 -4.65 19.82
N SER A 65 -16.60 -5.98 19.75
CA SER A 65 -15.64 -6.84 20.45
C SER A 65 -14.20 -6.63 19.96
N GLU A 66 -14.02 -6.26 18.69
CA GLU A 66 -12.72 -6.12 18.03
C GLU A 66 -12.21 -4.67 17.98
N VAL A 67 -13.03 -3.69 18.42
CA VAL A 67 -12.67 -2.27 18.44
C VAL A 67 -11.35 -2.01 19.18
N ALA A 68 -11.10 -2.75 20.26
CA ALA A 68 -9.85 -2.63 21.02
C ALA A 68 -8.64 -3.08 20.19
N CYS A 69 -8.76 -4.21 19.51
CA CYS A 69 -7.74 -4.75 18.61
C CYS A 69 -7.50 -3.81 17.42
N PHE A 70 -8.58 -3.29 16.81
CA PHE A 70 -8.49 -2.34 15.70
C PHE A 70 -7.80 -1.05 16.10
N LYS A 71 -8.12 -0.47 17.27
CA LYS A 71 -7.43 0.73 17.77
C LYS A 71 -5.95 0.48 18.05
N ALA A 72 -5.59 -0.72 18.51
CA ALA A 72 -4.19 -1.10 18.70
C ALA A 72 -3.47 -1.22 17.34
N ALA A 73 -4.09 -1.87 16.36
CA ALA A 73 -3.58 -1.96 14.99
C ALA A 73 -3.43 -0.59 14.34
N TYR A 74 -4.42 0.30 14.46
CA TYR A 74 -4.36 1.68 13.98
C TYR A 74 -3.20 2.46 14.62
N LYS A 75 -2.98 2.29 15.93
CA LYS A 75 -1.86 2.94 16.63
C LYS A 75 -0.52 2.41 16.13
N ALA A 76 -0.40 1.09 15.95
CA ALA A 76 0.79 0.46 15.40
C ALA A 76 1.05 0.93 13.95
N ALA A 77 0.02 0.97 13.11
CA ALA A 77 0.08 1.45 11.74
C ALA A 77 0.51 2.92 11.68
N LYS A 78 -0.09 3.79 12.52
CA LYS A 78 0.27 5.21 12.60
C LYS A 78 1.72 5.43 13.05
N THR A 79 2.23 4.61 13.95
CA THR A 79 3.65 4.64 14.36
C THR A 79 4.55 4.11 13.24
N GLY A 80 4.13 3.05 12.55
CA GLY A 80 4.84 2.42 11.45
C GLY A 80 4.80 3.20 10.14
N LEU A 81 3.84 4.11 9.95
CA LEU A 81 3.61 4.82 8.69
C LEU A 81 4.85 5.54 8.17
N LYS A 82 5.57 6.25 9.06
CA LYS A 82 6.81 6.93 8.69
C LYS A 82 7.89 5.96 8.21
N GLY A 83 7.95 4.77 8.81
CA GLY A 83 8.86 3.71 8.39
C GLY A 83 8.42 3.08 7.07
N TYR A 84 7.12 2.79 6.90
CA TYR A 84 6.57 2.21 5.69
C TYR A 84 6.76 3.12 4.48
N MET A 85 6.49 4.42 4.60
CA MET A 85 6.75 5.41 3.55
C MET A 85 8.24 5.51 3.18
N ALA A 86 9.14 5.36 4.15
CA ALA A 86 10.58 5.35 3.89
C ALA A 86 11.02 4.06 3.16
N VAL A 87 10.48 2.91 3.54
CA VAL A 87 10.77 1.61 2.89
C VAL A 87 10.18 1.55 1.48
N GLU A 88 8.97 2.07 1.26
CA GLU A 88 8.35 2.14 -0.07
C GLU A 88 9.09 3.14 -0.98
N ALA A 89 9.60 4.25 -0.45
CA ALA A 89 10.49 5.13 -1.20
C ALA A 89 11.80 4.42 -1.61
N GLU A 90 12.35 3.58 -0.75
CA GLU A 90 13.56 2.79 -1.04
C GLU A 90 13.29 1.69 -2.10
N LYS A 91 12.15 0.99 -2.00
CA LYS A 91 11.72 0.03 -3.04
C LYS A 91 11.44 0.71 -4.38
N ALA A 92 10.79 1.87 -4.39
CA ALA A 92 10.55 2.65 -5.61
C ALA A 92 11.87 3.13 -6.25
N ALA A 93 12.88 3.46 -5.44
CA ALA A 93 14.23 3.75 -5.92
C ALA A 93 14.92 2.51 -6.50
N ALA A 94 14.77 1.34 -5.88
CA ALA A 94 15.33 0.08 -6.38
C ALA A 94 14.73 -0.35 -7.74
N VAL A 95 13.43 -0.14 -7.95
CA VAL A 95 12.77 -0.39 -9.26
C VAL A 95 13.32 0.52 -10.37
N ARG A 96 13.75 1.75 -10.06
CA ARG A 96 14.43 2.63 -11.03
C ARG A 96 15.89 2.21 -11.29
N GLY A 97 16.52 1.49 -10.38
CA GLY A 97 17.85 0.91 -10.54
C GLY A 97 17.88 -0.25 -11.55
N SER A 98 16.93 -1.18 -11.46
CA SER A 98 16.88 -2.35 -12.36
C SER A 98 16.50 -2.04 -13.80
N LYS A 99 15.89 -0.88 -14.10
CA LYS A 99 15.51 -0.55 -15.50
C LYS A 99 16.67 0.00 -16.34
N ARG A 100 17.82 0.37 -15.74
CA ARG A 100 18.99 0.89 -16.48
C ARG A 100 20.06 -0.15 -16.83
N GLU A 101 19.93 -1.39 -16.36
CA GLU A 101 20.95 -2.43 -16.55
C GLU A 101 20.56 -3.51 -17.59
N SER A 102 19.67 -3.20 -18.54
CA SER A 102 19.34 -4.13 -19.65
C SER A 102 19.68 -3.59 -21.04
N GLN A 103 20.40 -2.47 -21.16
CA GLN A 103 20.87 -1.94 -22.46
C GLN A 103 22.40 -1.81 -22.50
N LYS A 104 23.11 -2.93 -22.41
CA LYS A 104 24.43 -3.04 -23.04
C LYS A 104 24.78 -4.52 -23.23
N ILE A 105 24.14 -5.14 -24.20
CA ILE A 105 24.72 -6.33 -24.84
C ILE A 105 25.91 -5.79 -25.64
N PRO A 106 27.18 -6.12 -25.30
CA PRO A 106 28.28 -5.77 -26.16
C PRO A 106 28.13 -6.62 -27.42
N SER A 107 28.01 -5.96 -28.57
CA SER A 107 28.07 -6.57 -29.89
C SER A 107 29.40 -7.32 -30.02
N PHE A 108 29.38 -8.62 -29.71
CA PHE A 108 30.52 -9.49 -29.87
C PHE A 108 30.71 -9.71 -31.37
N ARG A 109 31.63 -8.91 -31.90
CA ARG A 109 32.24 -8.98 -33.22
C ARG A 109 32.55 -10.45 -33.56
N MET A 110 31.67 -11.08 -34.34
CA MET A 110 31.93 -12.37 -34.98
C MET A 110 33.22 -12.26 -35.79
N MET A 111 34.30 -12.83 -35.27
CA MET A 111 35.55 -13.00 -35.98
C MET A 111 35.29 -13.89 -37.20
N LYS A 112 35.49 -13.33 -38.40
CA LYS A 112 35.56 -14.07 -39.65
C LYS A 112 36.74 -15.03 -39.57
N ILE A 113 36.45 -16.31 -39.36
CA ILE A 113 37.41 -17.39 -39.61
C ILE A 113 37.49 -17.52 -41.13
N GLN A 114 38.53 -16.93 -41.72
CA GLN A 114 38.90 -17.21 -43.10
C GLN A 114 39.45 -18.64 -43.17
N SER A 115 38.67 -19.55 -43.75
CA SER A 115 39.15 -20.85 -44.17
C SER A 115 39.68 -20.73 -45.59
N THR A 116 40.99 -20.85 -45.76
CA THR A 116 41.65 -21.05 -47.07
C THR A 116 42.33 -22.42 -47.09
N PRO A 117 42.55 -22.98 -48.30
CA PRO A 117 42.33 -24.40 -48.58
C PRO A 117 43.63 -25.22 -48.51
N ARG A 118 43.51 -26.55 -48.49
CA ARG A 118 44.62 -27.42 -48.85
C ARG A 118 44.14 -28.56 -49.76
N LEU A 119 44.57 -28.49 -51.02
CA LEU A 119 44.59 -29.58 -51.97
C LEU A 119 45.51 -30.70 -51.44
N THR A 120 45.05 -31.94 -51.58
CA THR A 120 45.75 -33.11 -52.19
C THR A 120 44.79 -34.28 -52.18
#